data_AF-A0AAV2SSS5-F1
#
_entry.id   AF-A0AAV2SSS5-F1
#
_cell.length_a   1.000
_cell.length_b   1.000
_cell.length_c   1.000
_cell.angle_alpha   90.00
_cell.angle_beta   90.00
_cell.angle_gamma   90.00
#
_symmetry.space_group_name_H-M   'P 1'
#
loop_
_entity.id
_entity.type
_entity.pdbx_description
1 polymer ?
#
loop_
_entity_poly.entity_id
_entity_poly.type
_entity_poly.pdbx_seq_one_letter_code
_entity_poly.pdbx_strand_id
1 'polypeptide(L)'
;MYFFNFASHFWSMVCTGGRRHLLRNGNLVITPVSRDDDGVYTCTAKNIYGEDSSSGRLIVLREPEFYKSPPDVIREAVGRSITMECEAYTDEILDTTYMWRHNDMRIELDDTNYLKNLAYEMGYDYEEREKGKI
;
A
#
# COMPACT_ATOMS: atom_id res chain seq x y z
N MET A 1 -19.42 14.34 34.08
CA MET A 1 -20.42 14.89 33.13
C MET A 1 -19.75 16.08 32.45
N TYR A 2 -19.12 15.86 31.29
CA TYR A 2 -18.28 16.87 30.65
C TYR A 2 -19.13 17.69 29.67
N PHE A 3 -19.34 18.96 30.01
CA PHE A 3 -19.91 19.96 29.12
C PHE A 3 -18.77 20.82 28.57
N PHE A 4 -18.73 21.01 27.24
CA PHE A 4 -17.80 21.91 26.57
C PHE A 4 -18.54 23.19 26.18
N ASN A 5 -18.07 24.33 26.69
CA ASN A 5 -18.59 25.67 26.39
C ASN A 5 -17.61 26.36 25.43
N PHE A 6 -18.12 26.90 24.34
CA PHE A 6 -17.35 27.59 23.30
C PHE A 6 -17.17 29.07 23.65
N ALA A 7 -15.94 29.58 23.62
CA ALA A 7 -15.68 31.00 23.41
C ALA A 7 -14.29 31.29 22.82
N SER A 8 -14.34 31.98 21.69
CA SER A 8 -13.42 33.01 21.16
C SER A 8 -11.98 32.62 20.77
N HIS A 9 -11.74 32.68 19.45
CA HIS A 9 -10.46 32.73 18.71
C HIS A 9 -9.70 31.40 18.51
N PHE A 10 -10.22 30.50 17.69
CA PHE A 10 -9.43 29.39 17.12
C PHE A 10 -9.87 29.09 15.68
N TRP A 11 -8.97 29.22 14.71
CA TRP A 11 -9.19 28.64 13.39
C TRP A 11 -8.60 27.22 13.39
N SER A 12 -9.45 26.25 13.73
CA SER A 12 -9.30 24.84 13.37
C SER A 12 -10.66 24.18 13.58
N MET A 13 -11.66 24.68 12.83
CA MET A 13 -12.90 23.96 12.67
C MET A 13 -12.60 22.90 11.61
N VAL A 14 -12.54 21.62 12.00
CA VAL A 14 -12.85 20.58 11.00
C VAL A 14 -14.25 20.96 10.51
N CYS A 15 -14.39 21.34 9.24
CA CYS A 15 -15.71 21.61 8.66
C CYS A 15 -16.54 20.34 8.83
N THR A 16 -17.34 20.28 9.90
CA THR A 16 -18.19 19.15 10.22
C THR A 16 -19.44 19.24 9.34
N GLY A 17 -19.67 18.19 8.55
CA GLY A 17 -20.66 18.20 7.48
C GLY A 17 -20.24 17.30 6.32
N GLY A 18 -21.21 16.70 5.64
CA GLY A 18 -20.94 15.74 4.56
C GLY A 18 -20.24 14.49 5.08
N ARG A 19 -19.04 14.18 4.57
CA ARG A 19 -18.26 12.97 4.87
C ARG A 19 -17.57 12.98 6.24
N ARG A 20 -17.49 14.13 6.92
CA ARG A 20 -16.76 14.32 8.18
C ARG A 20 -17.75 14.56 9.33
N HIS A 21 -17.77 13.67 10.30
CA HIS A 21 -18.70 13.68 11.43
C HIS A 21 -17.96 13.66 12.77
N LEU A 22 -18.27 14.60 13.66
CA LEU A 22 -17.79 14.58 15.04
C LEU A 22 -18.84 13.93 15.94
N LEU A 23 -18.48 12.85 16.61
CA LEU A 23 -19.34 12.14 17.54
C LEU A 23 -19.37 12.83 18.91
N ARG A 24 -20.40 12.55 19.71
CA ARG A 24 -20.57 13.14 21.05
C ARG A 24 -19.44 12.79 22.03
N ASN A 25 -18.71 11.72 21.77
CA ASN A 25 -17.56 11.29 22.56
C ASN A 25 -16.24 11.95 22.12
N GLY A 26 -16.27 12.88 21.15
CA GLY A 26 -15.08 13.57 20.65
C GLY A 26 -14.38 12.88 19.47
N ASN A 27 -14.86 11.73 19.01
CA ASN A 27 -14.26 11.02 17.88
C ASN A 27 -14.63 11.68 16.54
N LEU A 28 -13.64 11.88 15.68
CA LEU A 28 -13.83 12.28 14.29
C LEU A 28 -13.97 11.03 13.41
N VAL A 29 -15.05 10.95 12.63
CA VAL A 29 -15.30 9.90 11.65
C VAL A 29 -15.30 10.53 10.26
N ILE A 30 -14.48 9.99 9.35
CA ILE A 30 -14.42 10.40 7.94
C ILE A 30 -14.83 9.22 7.08
N THR A 31 -15.93 9.33 6.35
CA THR A 31 -16.40 8.26 5.46
C THR A 31 -17.23 8.79 4.28
N PRO A 32 -16.93 8.37 3.04
CA PRO A 32 -15.72 7.66 2.61
C PRO A 32 -14.46 8.53 2.76
N VAL A 33 -13.29 7.92 2.90
CA VAL A 33 -12.00 8.61 2.95
C VAL A 33 -11.52 8.99 1.54
N SER A 34 -10.79 10.09 1.41
CA SER A 34 -10.18 10.57 0.16
C SER A 34 -8.76 11.09 0.42
N ARG A 35 -7.94 11.22 -0.64
CA ARG A 35 -6.57 11.77 -0.49
C ARG A 35 -6.53 13.19 0.09
N ASP A 36 -7.59 13.97 -0.13
CA ASP A 36 -7.73 15.31 0.43
C ASP A 36 -7.93 15.33 1.96
N ASP A 37 -8.08 14.15 2.58
CA ASP A 37 -8.15 14.00 4.03
C ASP A 37 -6.75 13.78 4.66
N ASP A 38 -5.66 13.61 3.87
CA ASP A 38 -4.27 13.53 4.37
C ASP A 38 -3.88 14.82 5.11
N GLY A 39 -3.28 14.67 6.29
CA GLY A 39 -2.85 15.82 7.06
C GLY A 39 -2.68 15.53 8.54
N VAL A 40 -2.35 16.58 9.29
CA VAL A 40 -2.23 16.51 10.75
C VAL A 40 -3.56 16.92 11.37
N TYR A 41 -4.09 16.07 12.25
CA TYR A 41 -5.29 16.31 13.02
C TYR A 41 -4.90 16.50 14.49
N THR A 42 -5.44 17.55 15.11
CA THR A 42 -5.22 17.85 16.52
C THR A 42 -6.53 17.73 17.28
N CYS A 43 -6.52 16.90 18.32
CA CYS A 43 -7.60 16.83 19.29
C CYS A 43 -7.23 17.70 20.49
N THR A 44 -8.10 18.63 20.83
CA THR A 44 -7.87 19.54 21.95
C THR A 44 -8.99 19.40 22.98
N ALA A 45 -8.61 19.04 24.20
CA ALA A 45 -9.52 18.85 25.33
C ALA A 45 -9.39 20.04 26.30
N LYS A 46 -10.50 20.74 26.52
CA LYS A 46 -10.54 21.93 27.38
C LYS A 46 -11.48 21.74 28.56
N ASN A 47 -11.01 22.08 29.76
CA ASN A 47 -11.83 22.16 30.96
C ASN A 47 -11.62 23.53 31.66
N ILE A 48 -12.22 23.74 32.83
CA ILE A 48 -12.12 25.01 33.56
C ILE A 48 -10.72 25.30 34.13
N TYR A 49 -9.86 24.28 34.21
CA TYR A 49 -8.51 24.36 34.78
C TYR A 49 -7.42 24.49 33.71
N GLY A 50 -7.74 24.25 32.44
CA GLY A 50 -6.78 24.34 31.36
C GLY A 50 -7.23 23.62 30.09
N GLU A 51 -6.27 23.46 29.20
CA GLU A 51 -6.43 22.84 27.89
C GLU A 51 -5.23 21.94 27.63
N ASP A 52 -5.48 20.77 27.06
CA ASP A 52 -4.46 19.83 26.63
C ASP A 52 -4.74 19.39 25.19
N SER A 53 -3.70 19.08 24.43
CA SER A 53 -3.83 18.75 23.01
C SER A 53 -2.92 17.61 22.59
N SER A 54 -3.42 16.79 21.66
CA SER A 54 -2.67 15.71 21.04
C SER A 54 -2.88 15.73 19.54
N SER A 55 -1.80 15.52 18.79
CA SER A 55 -1.81 15.56 17.33
C SER A 55 -1.37 14.22 16.73
N GLY A 56 -2.00 13.84 15.63
CA GLY A 56 -1.63 12.67 14.83
C GLY A 56 -1.68 13.00 13.34
N ARG A 57 -0.85 12.32 12.54
CA ARG A 57 -0.87 12.44 11.09
C ARG A 57 -1.71 11.31 10.49
N LEU A 58 -2.73 11.68 9.71
CA LEU A 58 -3.48 10.77 8.86
C LEU A 58 -2.79 10.70 7.49
N ILE A 59 -2.44 9.50 7.06
CA ILE A 59 -1.93 9.22 5.72
C ILE A 59 -2.94 8.35 4.99
N VAL A 60 -3.42 8.81 3.83
CA VAL A 60 -4.42 8.07 3.04
C VAL A 60 -3.74 7.42 1.84
N LEU A 61 -3.69 6.09 1.85
CA LEU A 61 -3.00 5.30 0.83
C LEU A 61 -3.97 4.80 -0.24
N ARG A 62 -3.45 4.61 -1.46
CA ARG A 62 -4.11 3.89 -2.55
C ARG A 62 -3.85 2.40 -2.38
N GLU A 63 -4.86 1.62 -2.77
CA GLU A 63 -4.69 0.21 -2.99
C GLU A 63 -3.70 -0.02 -4.16
N PRO A 64 -2.79 -1.00 -4.05
CA PRO A 64 -1.94 -1.40 -5.16
C PRO A 64 -2.75 -1.79 -6.39
N GLU A 65 -2.41 -1.22 -7.55
CA GLU A 65 -3.09 -1.51 -8.81
C GLU A 65 -2.08 -1.95 -9.86
N PHE A 66 -2.28 -3.15 -10.43
CA PHE A 66 -1.44 -3.65 -11.51
C PHE A 66 -1.69 -2.86 -12.79
N TYR A 67 -0.64 -2.24 -13.33
CA TYR A 67 -0.67 -1.65 -14.68
C TYR A 67 -0.01 -2.56 -15.72
N LYS A 68 0.78 -3.53 -15.25
CA LYS A 68 1.23 -4.68 -16.04
C LYS A 68 0.94 -5.96 -15.28
N SER A 69 0.22 -6.86 -15.92
CA SER A 69 -0.05 -8.20 -15.41
C SER A 69 0.12 -9.22 -16.53
N PRO A 70 0.48 -10.46 -16.21
CA PRO A 70 0.44 -11.54 -17.18
C PRO A 70 -0.99 -11.74 -17.71
N PRO A 71 -1.14 -12.19 -18.96
CA PRO A 71 -2.45 -12.59 -19.47
C PRO A 71 -2.91 -13.89 -18.79
N ASP A 72 -4.22 -14.12 -18.73
CA ASP A 72 -4.82 -15.32 -18.13
C ASP A 72 -4.34 -16.62 -18.79
N VAL A 73 -4.02 -16.55 -20.09
CA VAL A 73 -3.55 -17.69 -20.88
C VAL A 73 -2.34 -17.27 -21.70
N ILE A 74 -1.25 -18.02 -21.55
CA ILE A 74 -0.02 -17.88 -22.34
C ILE A 74 0.10 -19.11 -23.25
N ARG A 75 0.36 -18.90 -24.54
CA ARG A 75 0.56 -19.97 -25.52
C ARG A 75 1.84 -19.69 -26.29
N GLU A 76 2.83 -20.55 -26.11
CA GLU A 76 4.13 -20.40 -26.78
C GLU A 76 4.65 -21.74 -27.30
N ALA A 77 5.59 -21.66 -28.25
CA ALA A 77 6.21 -22.84 -28.81
C ALA A 77 7.14 -23.51 -27.79
N VAL A 78 7.17 -24.85 -27.79
CA VAL A 78 8.09 -25.63 -26.95
C VAL A 78 9.53 -25.23 -27.25
N GLY A 79 10.34 -25.06 -26.20
CA GLY A 79 11.74 -24.62 -26.31
C GLY A 79 11.95 -23.12 -26.42
N ARG A 80 10.90 -22.30 -26.37
CA ARG A 80 11.00 -20.83 -26.28
C ARG A 80 10.88 -20.37 -24.83
N SER A 81 11.66 -19.37 -24.47
CA SER A 81 11.53 -18.66 -23.20
C SER A 81 10.41 -17.63 -23.27
N ILE A 82 9.76 -17.40 -22.13
CA ILE A 82 8.73 -16.37 -21.98
C ILE A 82 9.12 -15.42 -20.86
N THR A 83 8.73 -14.16 -21.00
CA THR A 83 8.88 -13.13 -19.96
C THR A 83 7.49 -12.69 -19.54
N MET A 84 7.22 -12.74 -18.24
CA MET A 84 5.95 -12.29 -17.68
C MET A 84 6.18 -10.97 -16.94
N GLU A 85 5.45 -9.93 -17.33
CA GLU A 85 5.51 -8.64 -16.67
C GLU A 85 4.54 -8.61 -15.48
N CYS A 86 4.99 -8.05 -14.37
CA CYS A 86 4.16 -7.80 -13.20
C CYS A 86 4.66 -6.50 -12.55
N GLU A 87 3.90 -5.43 -12.75
CA GLU A 87 4.23 -4.11 -12.19
C GLU A 87 2.95 -3.44 -11.69
N ALA A 88 3.02 -2.89 -10.47
CA ALA A 88 1.90 -2.24 -9.81
C ALA A 88 2.24 -0.82 -9.37
N TYR A 89 1.25 0.06 -9.44
CA TYR A 89 1.31 1.35 -8.76
C TYR A 89 1.14 1.13 -7.26
N THR A 90 2.09 1.63 -6.48
CA THR A 90 2.04 1.59 -5.02
C THR A 90 2.45 2.94 -4.45
N ASP A 91 1.98 3.25 -3.25
CA ASP A 91 2.50 4.41 -2.54
C ASP A 91 3.87 4.10 -1.96
N GLU A 92 4.81 5.05 -2.07
CA GLU A 92 6.23 4.88 -1.70
C GLU A 92 6.46 4.48 -0.24
N ILE A 93 5.49 4.73 0.63
CA ILE A 93 5.55 4.36 2.06
C ILE A 93 5.26 2.87 2.30
N LEU A 94 4.72 2.16 1.32
CA LEU A 94 4.40 0.74 1.41
C LEU A 94 5.62 -0.11 1.04
N ASP A 95 5.94 -1.09 1.89
CA ASP A 95 6.88 -2.15 1.57
C ASP A 95 6.22 -3.18 0.64
N THR A 96 6.42 -2.99 -0.67
CA THR A 96 5.75 -3.78 -1.71
C THR A 96 6.63 -4.94 -2.15
N THR A 97 6.07 -6.15 -2.10
CA THR A 97 6.74 -7.37 -2.57
C THR A 97 5.93 -8.06 -3.66
N TYR A 98 6.61 -8.51 -4.72
CA TYR A 98 6.01 -9.32 -5.78
C TYR A 98 6.10 -10.81 -5.44
N MET A 99 5.03 -11.56 -5.71
CA MET A 99 4.97 -13.00 -5.47
C MET A 99 4.43 -13.71 -6.69
N TRP A 100 5.24 -14.59 -7.26
CA TRP A 100 4.83 -15.44 -8.36
C TRP A 100 4.30 -16.78 -7.85
N ARG A 101 3.24 -17.27 -8.48
CA ARG A 101 2.63 -18.56 -8.19
C ARG A 101 2.39 -19.32 -9.48
N HIS A 102 2.69 -20.62 -9.45
CA HIS A 102 2.33 -21.55 -10.52
C HIS A 102 1.66 -22.77 -9.88
N ASN A 103 0.42 -23.06 -10.27
CA ASN A 103 -0.41 -24.11 -9.66
C ASN A 103 -0.43 -24.01 -8.13
N ASP A 104 -0.69 -22.81 -7.62
CA ASP A 104 -0.71 -22.46 -6.19
C ASP A 104 0.61 -22.59 -5.43
N MET A 105 1.69 -23.02 -6.08
CA MET A 105 3.01 -23.07 -5.49
C MET A 105 3.73 -21.73 -5.67
N ARG A 106 4.21 -21.16 -4.56
CA ARG A 106 5.04 -19.95 -4.55
C ARG A 106 6.37 -20.26 -5.24
N ILE A 107 6.73 -19.40 -6.19
CA ILE A 107 8.04 -19.39 -6.82
C ILE A 107 8.92 -18.44 -6.02
N GLU A 108 9.98 -18.95 -5.40
CA GLU A 108 11.01 -18.14 -4.75
C GLU A 108 12.03 -17.71 -5.80
N LEU A 109 12.13 -16.41 -6.06
CA LEU A 109 13.00 -15.83 -7.10
C LEU A 109 14.38 -15.44 -6.57
N ASP A 110 14.79 -15.98 -5.43
CA ASP A 110 16.07 -15.63 -4.81
C ASP A 110 17.14 -16.68 -5.13
N ASP A 111 18.24 -16.19 -5.70
CA ASP A 111 19.50 -16.84 -6.04
C ASP A 111 19.44 -18.06 -6.97
N THR A 112 19.82 -17.85 -8.25
CA THR A 112 20.46 -18.73 -9.28
C THR A 112 20.12 -20.23 -9.37
N ASN A 113 19.89 -20.91 -8.27
CA ASN A 113 19.48 -22.31 -8.13
C ASN A 113 18.06 -22.59 -8.64
N TYR A 114 17.09 -21.68 -8.54
CA TYR A 114 15.73 -21.99 -9.03
C TYR A 114 15.68 -22.06 -10.56
N LEU A 115 16.37 -21.15 -11.26
CA LEU A 115 16.51 -21.23 -12.72
C LEU A 115 17.31 -22.48 -13.15
N LYS A 116 18.33 -22.86 -12.37
CA LYS A 116 19.09 -24.11 -12.59
C LYS A 116 18.22 -25.36 -12.37
N ASN A 117 17.38 -25.37 -11.33
CA ASN A 117 16.49 -26.49 -11.00
C ASN A 117 15.31 -26.60 -11.97
N LEU A 118 14.71 -25.49 -12.41
CA LEU A 118 13.68 -25.51 -13.46
C LEU A 118 14.26 -25.97 -14.80
N ALA A 119 15.45 -25.50 -15.17
CA ALA A 119 16.11 -25.95 -16.40
C ALA A 119 16.36 -27.46 -16.36
N TYR A 120 16.78 -28.00 -15.20
CA TYR A 120 16.95 -29.44 -15.00
C TYR A 120 15.63 -30.22 -15.08
N GLU A 121 14.56 -29.78 -14.41
CA GLU A 121 13.25 -30.44 -14.46
C GLU A 121 12.57 -30.34 -15.83
N MET A 122 12.86 -29.28 -16.59
CA MET A 122 12.35 -29.06 -17.93
C MET A 122 13.28 -29.57 -19.05
N GLY A 123 14.41 -30.19 -18.71
CA GLY A 123 15.32 -30.85 -19.65
C GLY A 123 16.16 -29.91 -20.53
N TYR A 124 16.43 -28.68 -20.08
CA TYR A 124 17.26 -27.70 -20.79
C TYR A 124 18.71 -27.69 -20.28
N ASP A 125 19.66 -27.60 -21.21
CA ASP A 125 21.08 -27.43 -20.90
C ASP A 125 21.40 -25.95 -20.64
N TYR A 126 22.05 -25.63 -19.52
CA TYR A 126 22.40 -24.26 -19.12
C TYR A 126 23.91 -24.02 -19.30
N GLU A 127 24.30 -23.18 -20.25
CA GLU A 127 25.69 -22.70 -20.36
C GLU A 127 25.88 -21.41 -19.54
N GLU A 128 26.70 -21.49 -18.47
CA GLU A 128 27.11 -20.36 -17.65
C GLU A 128 28.22 -19.58 -18.37
N ARG A 129 27.88 -18.47 -19.07
CA ARG A 129 28.90 -17.52 -19.54
C ARG A 129 29.25 -16.56 -18.42
N GLU A 130 30.38 -16.80 -17.77
CA GLU A 130 30.96 -15.83 -16.84
C GLU A 130 31.42 -14.55 -17.58
N LYS A 131 30.81 -13.45 -17.14
CA LYS A 131 31.32 -12.06 -17.01
C LYS A 131 31.30 -11.14 -18.24
N GLY A 132 30.36 -10.20 -18.15
CA GLY A 132 30.58 -8.77 -18.43
C GLY A 132 30.09 -8.27 -19.79
N LYS A 133 29.00 -7.49 -19.77
CA LYS A 133 28.25 -6.96 -20.94
C LYS A 133 27.53 -8.07 -21.71
N ILE A 134 26.28 -7.90 -22.13
CA ILE A 134 25.73 -6.87 -23.04
C ILE A 134 24.38 -6.37 -22.52
#